data_AF-A0A4R4X113-F1
#
_entry.id   AF-A0A4R4X113-F1
#
_cell.length_a   1.000
_cell.length_b   1.000
_cell.length_c   1.000
_cell.angle_alpha   90.00
_cell.angle_beta   90.00
_cell.angle_gamma   90.00
#
_symmetry.space_group_name_H-M   'P 1'
#
loop_
_entity.id
_entity.type
_entity.pdbx_description
1 polymer ?
#
loop_
_entity_poly.entity_id
_entity_poly.type
_entity_poly.pdbx_seq_one_letter_code
_entity_poly.pdbx_strand_id
1 'polypeptide(L)'
;MDAIVLLKEDHKTVEALFKRFEQAGERAHVEKRRLVNTITKELVTRAHIEEEIFYPAARAKVPETGDHVLESIEEHHVVVWMLSELKDLDPADERG
;
A
#
# COMPACT_ATOMS: atom_id res chain seq x y z
N MET A 1 12.69 -5.89 -18.37
CA MET A 1 11.84 -5.18 -17.40
C MET A 1 12.71 -4.94 -16.17
N ASP A 2 12.89 -3.70 -15.74
CA ASP A 2 13.69 -3.35 -14.57
C ASP A 2 12.78 -3.35 -13.32
N ALA A 3 13.10 -4.17 -12.33
CA ALA A 3 12.30 -4.32 -11.11
C ALA A 3 12.21 -3.01 -10.30
N ILE A 4 13.27 -2.18 -10.30
CA ILE A 4 13.26 -0.88 -9.62
C ILE A 4 12.32 0.08 -10.33
N VAL A 5 12.28 0.05 -11.66
CA VAL A 5 11.34 0.86 -12.44
C VAL A 5 9.91 0.46 -12.13
N LEU A 6 9.62 -0.85 -12.05
CA LEU A 6 8.29 -1.35 -11.71
C LEU A 6 7.84 -0.86 -10.32
N LEU A 7 8.69 -0.99 -9.29
CA LEU A 7 8.39 -0.52 -7.94
C LEU A 7 8.14 1.00 -7.88
N LYS A 8 8.93 1.79 -8.62
CA LYS A 8 8.73 3.24 -8.70
C LYS A 8 7.42 3.63 -9.37
N GLU A 9 7.03 2.95 -10.45
CA GLU A 9 5.74 3.20 -11.11
C GLU A 9 4.56 2.76 -10.23
N ASP A 10 4.73 1.68 -9.46
CA ASP A 10 3.76 1.25 -8.47
C ASP A 10 3.58 2.30 -7.36
N HIS A 11 4.67 2.89 -6.85
CA HIS A 11 4.62 3.99 -5.88
C HIS A 11 3.80 5.18 -6.40
N LYS A 12 4.04 5.60 -7.64
CA LYS A 12 3.28 6.70 -8.28
C LYS A 12 1.80 6.36 -8.42
N THR A 13 1.48 5.10 -8.75
CA THR A 13 0.11 4.63 -8.88
C THR A 13 -0.63 4.74 -7.56
N VAL A 14 -0.04 4.24 -6.48
CA VAL A 14 -0.64 4.32 -5.14
C VAL A 14 -0.79 5.78 -4.69
N GLU A 15 0.22 6.63 -4.89
CA GLU A 15 0.13 8.06 -4.57
C GLU A 15 -1.02 8.75 -5.33
N ALA A 16 -1.19 8.45 -6.62
CA ALA A 16 -2.28 9.00 -7.41
C ALA A 16 -3.66 8.52 -6.94
N LEU A 17 -3.77 7.27 -6.47
CA LEU A 17 -5.01 6.73 -5.90
C LEU A 17 -5.38 7.44 -4.59
N PHE A 18 -4.41 7.67 -3.70
CA PHE A 18 -4.63 8.44 -2.46
C PHE A 18 -5.07 9.88 -2.77
N LYS A 19 -4.39 10.57 -3.70
CA LYS A 19 -4.80 11.92 -4.12
C LYS A 19 -6.24 11.96 -4.66
N ARG A 20 -6.64 10.94 -5.44
CA ARG A 20 -8.03 10.83 -5.90
C ARG A 20 -9.02 10.60 -4.77
N PHE A 21 -8.63 9.84 -3.74
CA PHE A 21 -9.47 9.60 -2.57
C PHE A 21 -9.67 10.89 -1.77
N GLU A 22 -8.59 11.66 -1.53
CA GLU A 22 -8.63 12.96 -0.84
C GLU A 22 -9.46 14.00 -1.60
N GLN A 23 -9.39 13.98 -2.93
CA GLN A 23 -10.16 14.89 -3.80
C GLN A 23 -11.63 14.48 -3.96
N ALA A 24 -12.00 13.25 -3.59
CA ALA A 24 -13.38 12.79 -3.69
C ALA A 24 -14.26 13.54 -2.67
N GLY A 25 -15.36 14.12 -3.15
CA GLY A 25 -16.27 14.90 -2.30
C GLY A 25 -16.82 14.09 -1.13
N GLU A 26 -17.27 14.79 -0.07
CA GLU A 26 -17.75 14.16 1.18
C GLU A 26 -18.83 13.09 0.94
N ARG A 27 -19.73 13.32 -0.03
CA ARG A 27 -20.83 12.41 -0.37
C ARG A 27 -20.47 11.33 -1.40
N ALA A 28 -19.21 11.26 -1.84
CA ALA A 28 -18.76 10.33 -2.87
C ALA A 28 -18.49 8.91 -2.31
N HIS A 29 -19.36 8.40 -1.45
CA HIS A 29 -19.16 7.15 -0.69
C HIS A 29 -18.85 5.94 -1.59
N VAL A 30 -19.53 5.82 -2.74
CA VAL A 30 -19.29 4.72 -3.69
C VAL A 30 -17.90 4.81 -4.32
N GLU A 31 -17.48 6.01 -4.73
CA GLU A 31 -16.15 6.21 -5.31
C GLU A 31 -15.04 6.04 -4.27
N LYS A 32 -15.22 6.60 -3.07
CA LYS A 32 -14.29 6.41 -1.95
C LYS A 32 -14.12 4.93 -1.60
N ARG A 33 -15.21 4.16 -1.50
CA ARG A 33 -15.13 2.71 -1.28
C ARG A 33 -14.37 1.99 -2.40
N ARG A 34 -14.62 2.35 -3.67
CA ARG A 34 -13.90 1.78 -4.82
C ARG A 34 -12.41 2.10 -4.76
N LEU A 35 -12.04 3.33 -4.40
CA LEU A 35 -10.65 3.77 -4.27
C LEU A 35 -9.96 3.03 -3.12
N VAL A 36 -10.58 2.91 -1.94
CA VAL A 36 -10.03 2.14 -0.81
C VAL A 36 -9.77 0.69 -1.19
N ASN A 37 -10.72 0.03 -1.85
CA ASN A 37 -10.53 -1.34 -2.34
C ASN A 37 -9.36 -1.46 -3.34
N THR A 38 -9.19 -0.46 -4.19
CA THR A 38 -8.10 -0.43 -5.17
C THR A 38 -6.76 -0.20 -4.47
N ILE A 39 -6.65 0.81 -3.62
CA ILE A 39 -5.47 1.11 -2.80
C ILE A 39 -5.03 -0.12 -2.00
N THR A 40 -5.99 -0.80 -1.35
CA THR A 40 -5.72 -2.00 -0.56
C THR A 40 -5.12 -3.11 -1.42
N LYS A 41 -5.70 -3.35 -2.60
CA LYS A 41 -5.19 -4.37 -3.52
C LYS A 41 -3.77 -4.06 -3.99
N GLU A 42 -3.49 -2.82 -4.39
CA GLU A 42 -2.16 -2.43 -4.85
C GLU A 42 -1.11 -2.56 -3.73
N LEU A 43 -1.42 -2.10 -2.51
CA LEU A 43 -0.51 -2.19 -1.36
C LEU A 43 -0.21 -3.64 -0.95
N VAL A 44 -1.22 -4.51 -0.92
CA VAL A 44 -1.02 -5.94 -0.63
C VAL A 44 -0.18 -6.63 -1.72
N THR A 45 -0.42 -6.27 -2.99
CA THR A 45 0.33 -6.83 -4.12
C THR A 45 1.80 -6.38 -4.08
N ARG A 46 2.05 -5.09 -3.79
CA ARG A 46 3.40 -4.56 -3.58
C ARG A 46 4.13 -5.30 -2.46
N ALA A 47 3.51 -5.37 -1.28
CA ALA A 47 4.12 -5.99 -0.11
C ALA A 47 4.56 -7.43 -0.41
N HIS A 48 3.69 -8.21 -1.08
CA HIS A 48 4.02 -9.56 -1.50
C HIS A 48 5.22 -9.63 -2.48
N ILE A 49 5.27 -8.74 -3.48
CA ILE A 49 6.40 -8.70 -4.43
C ILE A 49 7.69 -8.30 -3.72
N GLU A 50 7.63 -7.32 -2.83
CA GLU A 50 8.80 -6.85 -2.11
C GLU A 50 9.36 -7.91 -1.18
N GLU A 51 8.50 -8.56 -0.39
CA GLU A 51 8.89 -9.56 0.59
C GLU A 51 9.39 -10.87 -0.03
N GLU A 52 8.78 -11.32 -1.13
CA GLU A 52 9.16 -12.58 -1.79
C GLU A 52 10.34 -12.43 -2.75
N ILE A 53 10.52 -11.25 -3.35
CA ILE A 53 11.47 -11.06 -4.46
C ILE A 53 12.53 -10.00 -4.15
N PHE A 54 12.09 -8.79 -3.76
CA PHE A 54 13.01 -7.65 -3.66
C PHE A 54 13.88 -7.72 -2.41
N TYR A 55 13.28 -7.88 -1.23
CA TYR A 55 13.97 -7.92 0.06
C TYR A 55 14.98 -9.06 0.18
N PRO A 56 14.71 -10.31 -0.29
CA PRO A 56 15.72 -11.36 -0.30
C PRO A 56 16.92 -10.99 -1.18
N ALA A 57 16.69 -10.39 -2.35
CA ALA A 57 17.74 -9.95 -3.25
C ALA A 57 18.53 -8.75 -2.69
N ALA A 58 17.86 -7.81 -2.02
CA ALA A 58 18.47 -6.66 -1.38
C ALA A 58 19.39 -7.10 -0.23
N ARG A 59 18.89 -7.95 0.68
CA ARG A 59 19.68 -8.49 1.81
C ARG A 59 20.89 -9.31 1.36
N ALA A 60 20.76 -10.06 0.26
CA ALA A 60 21.86 -10.85 -0.28
C ALA A 60 22.98 -9.99 -0.90
N LYS A 61 22.63 -8.84 -1.50
CA LYS A 61 23.58 -7.95 -2.18
C LYS A 61 24.13 -6.85 -1.30
N VAL A 62 23.34 -6.40 -0.34
CA VAL A 62 23.60 -5.24 0.52
C VAL A 62 23.18 -5.59 1.96
N PRO A 63 23.98 -6.42 2.67
CA PRO A 63 23.60 -6.95 3.98
C PRO A 63 23.26 -5.89 5.04
N GLU A 64 23.82 -4.69 4.91
CA GLU A 64 23.53 -3.53 5.78
C GLU A 64 22.08 -3.02 5.68
N THR A 65 21.33 -3.43 4.65
CA THR A 65 19.89 -3.13 4.52
C THR A 65 19.01 -3.99 5.42
N GLY A 66 19.57 -4.94 6.17
CA GLY A 66 18.82 -5.88 7.00
C GLY A 66 17.82 -5.21 7.94
N ASP A 67 18.23 -4.17 8.66
CA ASP A 67 17.38 -3.46 9.62
C ASP A 67 16.25 -2.70 8.90
N HIS A 68 16.57 -2.02 7.79
CA HIS A 68 15.56 -1.33 6.97
C HIS A 68 14.53 -2.28 6.37
N VAL A 69 14.96 -3.48 5.94
CA VAL A 69 14.03 -4.49 5.43
C VAL A 69 13.08 -5.00 6.53
N LEU A 70 13.59 -5.20 7.75
CA LEU A 70 12.75 -5.60 8.88
C LEU A 70 11.74 -4.51 9.23
N GLU A 71 12.19 -3.25 9.29
CA GLU A 71 11.33 -2.09 9.50
C GLU A 71 10.23 -2.01 8.43
N SER A 72 10.55 -2.16 7.14
CA SER A 72 9.54 -2.13 6.08
C SER A 72 8.51 -3.26 6.18
N ILE A 73 8.90 -4.46 6.62
CA ILE A 73 7.95 -5.57 6.86
C ILE A 73 7.00 -5.24 8.02
N GLU A 74 7.51 -4.62 9.09
CA GLU A 74 6.68 -4.17 10.21
C GLU A 74 5.70 -3.07 9.76
N GLU A 75 6.16 -2.10 8.98
CA GLU A 75 5.31 -1.05 8.40
C GLU A 75 4.23 -1.63 7.48
N HIS A 76 4.55 -2.62 6.64
CA HIS A 76 3.56 -3.30 5.81
C HIS A 76 2.45 -3.94 6.65
N HIS A 77 2.80 -4.64 7.72
CA HIS A 77 1.79 -5.23 8.61
C HIS A 77 0.87 -4.17 9.23
N VAL A 78 1.43 -3.04 9.66
CA VAL A 78 0.64 -1.92 10.20
C VAL A 78 -0.31 -1.36 9.13
N VAL A 79 0.17 -1.15 7.90
CA VAL A 79 -0.64 -0.65 6.78
C VAL A 79 -1.76 -1.64 6.43
N VAL A 80 -1.45 -2.93 6.28
CA VAL A 80 -2.46 -3.96 5.97
C VAL A 80 -3.50 -4.07 7.07
N TRP A 81 -3.10 -3.99 8.34
CA TRP A 81 -4.03 -3.99 9.45
C TRP A 81 -4.96 -2.77 9.41
N MET A 82 -4.43 -1.55 9.25
CA MET A 82 -5.26 -0.34 9.11
C MET A 82 -6.25 -0.43 7.95
N LEU A 83 -5.83 -0.97 6.80
CA LEU A 83 -6.70 -1.16 5.63
C LEU A 83 -7.79 -2.21 5.89
N SER A 84 -7.53 -3.22 6.73
CA SER A 84 -8.53 -4.21 7.13
C SER A 84 -9.63 -3.58 7.99
N GLU A 85 -9.29 -2.67 8.90
CA GLU A 85 -10.28 -1.92 9.69
C GLU A 85 -11.18 -1.07 8.78
N LEU A 86 -10.62 -0.44 7.72
CA LEU A 86 -11.39 0.34 6.75
C LEU A 86 -12.43 -0.48 5.97
N LYS A 87 -12.22 -1.80 5.82
CA LYS A 87 -13.15 -2.67 5.10
C LYS A 87 -14.48 -2.83 5.85
N ASP A 88 -14.40 -2.85 7.18
CA ASP A 88 -15.53 -3.13 8.06
C ASP A 88 -16.26 -1.85 8.51
N LEU A 89 -15.71 -0.67 8.20
CA LEU A 89 -16.36 0.62 8.44
C LEU A 89 -17.51 0.90 7.45
N ASP A 90 -18.60 1.45 7.98
CA ASP A 90 -19.69 2.00 7.15
C ASP A 90 -19.21 3.33 6.51
N PRO A 91 -19.28 3.49 5.18
CA PRO A 91 -18.91 4.71 4.48
C PRO A 91 -19.70 5.94 4.92
N ALA A 92 -20.85 5.75 5.58
CA ALA A 92 -21.68 6.81 6.14
C ALA A 92 -21.39 7.08 7.63
N ASP A 93 -20.48 6.33 8.26
CA ASP A 93 -20.08 6.59 9.64
C ASP A 93 -19.16 7.82 9.69
N GLU A 94 -19.67 8.93 10.23
CA GLU A 94 -18.95 10.20 10.39
C GLU A 94 -17.78 10.11 11.41
N ARG A 95 -17.49 8.92 11.94
CA ARG A 95 -16.39 8.67 12.90
C ARG A 95 -15.34 7.66 12.40
N GLY A 96 -15.23 7.46 11.09
CA GLY A 96 -14.09 6.82 10.42
C GLY A 96 -13.13 7.85 9.85
#